data_AF-A0A5C8K9R0-F1
#
_entry.id   AF-A0A5C8K9R0-F1
#
_cell.length_a   1.000
_cell.length_b   1.000
_cell.length_c   1.000
_cell.angle_alpha   90.00
_cell.angle_beta   90.00
_cell.angle_gamma   90.00
#
_symmetry.space_group_name_H-M   'P 1'
#
loop_
_entity.id
_entity.type
_entity.pdbx_description
1 polymer ?
#
loop_
_entity_poly.entity_id
_entity_poly.type
_entity_poly.pdbx_seq_one_letter_code
_entity_poly.pdbx_strand_id
1 'polypeptide(L)'
;MENLINAINDIVWSNALIVLCLGAGIYFSIRTRFLQLRLFPDMLRLLFKGESSDKGVSSFQAFSMAIAGRVGTGNIAGVATAIAMGGPGAVFWMWVIAFLGSASAFIEATLGQIFKQVQDGQYRGGPAYYIEKGLGMKWYAVVFALATIISMAFLLPGVQSNSIATSMYAAFNIPVGITGGAITVLLALIIFGGVRRIGRVAEIAVPFMAGAYLLMTFVIIGLNITEVPAVLSLIIKSAFNIEPAFAGVFGMAISWGVKRGIYSNEAGQGTAPHAAAAAEVSHPAKQGLVQAFSVYVDTMLVCTATAFMILFTGQYNVINPDGGFIVENAPGIAFGPAFTQQAVNTHFPSLGGGFVAISLLLFAFTTIMAYYYIAETNLSYLSAKTSKGLLWALRVLMLAATFYGSVKTAEAAWVLGDIGVGIMAWLNMVAMLLLSKPALAALKDYEKQVKAGLDPVFSPIHLNIKNASEWEKPEEIKKEVIA
;
A
#
# COMPACT_ATOMS: atom_id res chain seq x y z
N MET A 1 -21.55 -19.61 -5.45
CA MET A 1 -20.27 -18.95 -5.83
C MET A 1 -19.74 -18.11 -4.68
N GLU A 2 -20.56 -17.28 -4.04
CA GLU A 2 -20.19 -16.48 -2.85
C GLU A 2 -19.65 -17.33 -1.69
N ASN A 3 -20.32 -18.43 -1.32
CA ASN A 3 -19.82 -19.32 -0.25
C ASN A 3 -18.42 -19.89 -0.52
N LEU A 4 -18.08 -20.17 -1.78
CA LEU A 4 -16.75 -20.66 -2.16
C LEU A 4 -15.71 -19.55 -2.07
N ILE A 5 -16.05 -18.34 -2.53
CA ILE A 5 -15.18 -17.17 -2.47
C ILE A 5 -14.89 -16.79 -1.02
N ASN A 6 -15.90 -16.79 -0.15
CA ASN A 6 -15.76 -16.53 1.28
C ASN A 6 -14.88 -17.60 1.96
N ALA A 7 -15.10 -18.89 1.65
CA ALA A 7 -14.26 -19.96 2.19
C ALA A 7 -12.78 -19.82 1.79
N ILE A 8 -12.49 -19.41 0.55
CA ILE A 8 -11.11 -19.12 0.11
C ILE A 8 -10.54 -17.93 0.88
N ASN A 9 -11.31 -16.85 1.02
CA ASN A 9 -10.88 -15.66 1.76
C ASN A 9 -10.57 -15.99 3.23
N ASP A 10 -11.37 -16.83 3.88
CA ASP A 10 -11.15 -17.21 5.29
C ASP A 10 -9.89 -18.07 5.47
N ILE A 11 -9.55 -18.90 4.48
CA ILE A 11 -8.27 -19.63 4.47
C ILE A 11 -7.10 -18.65 4.29
N VAL A 12 -7.21 -17.74 3.32
CA VAL A 12 -6.16 -16.76 3.00
C VAL A 12 -5.90 -15.83 4.18
N TRP A 13 -6.95 -15.25 4.75
CA TRP A 13 -6.91 -14.34 5.91
C TRP A 13 -7.10 -15.05 7.24
N SER A 14 -6.72 -16.33 7.31
CA SER A 14 -6.67 -17.07 8.56
C SER A 14 -5.71 -16.42 9.56
N ASN A 15 -5.85 -16.78 10.83
CA ASN A 15 -4.94 -16.35 11.90
C ASN A 15 -3.46 -16.59 11.56
N ALA A 16 -3.16 -17.59 10.72
CA ALA A 16 -1.81 -17.88 10.27
C ALA A 16 -1.19 -16.72 9.47
N LEU A 17 -1.95 -16.06 8.57
CA LEU A 17 -1.44 -14.91 7.82
C LEU A 17 -1.20 -13.71 8.75
N ILE A 18 -2.15 -13.46 9.67
CA ILE A 18 -2.03 -12.37 10.66
C ILE A 18 -0.77 -12.55 11.50
N VAL A 19 -0.53 -13.77 12.00
CA VAL A 19 0.67 -14.12 12.77
C VAL A 19 1.93 -14.01 11.92
N LEU A 20 1.91 -14.45 10.66
CA LEU A 20 3.04 -14.29 9.74
C LEU A 20 3.40 -12.80 9.56
N CYS A 21 2.41 -11.94 9.37
CA CYS A 21 2.62 -10.51 9.14
C CYS A 21 3.20 -9.81 10.36
N LEU A 22 2.60 -10.01 11.53
CA LEU A 22 3.11 -9.47 12.79
C LEU A 22 4.50 -10.05 13.12
N GLY A 23 4.66 -11.36 12.99
CA GLY A 23 5.91 -12.06 13.28
C GLY A 23 7.06 -11.63 12.37
N ALA A 24 6.82 -11.52 11.06
CA ALA A 24 7.81 -11.02 10.10
C ALA A 24 8.18 -9.56 10.40
N GLY A 25 7.20 -8.71 10.70
CA GLY A 25 7.44 -7.31 11.07
C GLY A 25 8.25 -7.17 12.36
N ILE A 26 7.97 -7.97 13.39
CA ILE A 26 8.76 -8.04 14.63
C ILE A 26 10.18 -8.52 14.33
N TYR A 27 10.32 -9.62 13.57
CA TYR A 27 11.61 -10.16 13.18
C TYR A 27 12.47 -9.12 12.47
N PHE A 28 11.94 -8.46 11.43
CA PHE A 28 12.69 -7.45 10.70
C PHE A 28 12.98 -6.21 11.53
N SER A 29 12.05 -5.78 12.39
CA SER A 29 12.29 -4.69 13.35
C SER A 29 13.49 -4.99 14.25
N ILE A 30 13.56 -6.19 14.84
CA ILE A 30 14.68 -6.59 15.69
C ILE A 30 15.98 -6.71 14.88
N ARG A 31 15.94 -7.41 13.73
CA ARG A 31 17.13 -7.66 12.89
C ARG A 31 17.75 -6.39 12.32
N THR A 32 16.94 -5.35 12.13
CA THR A 32 17.37 -4.05 11.64
C THR A 32 17.66 -3.04 12.76
N ARG A 33 17.53 -3.48 14.03
CA ARG A 33 17.71 -2.66 15.24
C ARG A 33 16.78 -1.46 15.26
N PHE A 34 15.49 -1.73 15.04
CA PHE A 34 14.39 -0.77 14.97
C PHE A 34 14.71 0.41 14.06
N LEU A 35 15.10 0.11 12.81
CA LEU A 35 15.48 1.12 11.81
C LEU A 35 14.39 2.17 11.64
N GLN A 36 13.12 1.76 11.75
CA GLN A 36 11.95 2.60 11.55
C GLN A 36 11.78 3.71 12.60
N LEU A 37 12.50 3.60 13.72
CA LEU A 37 12.66 4.68 14.71
C LEU A 37 14.00 5.39 14.49
N ARG A 38 15.07 4.61 14.41
CA ARG A 38 16.45 5.09 14.51
C ARG A 38 16.94 5.85 13.27
N LEU A 39 16.39 5.52 12.10
CA LEU A 39 16.73 6.13 10.80
C LEU A 39 15.59 6.99 10.23
N PHE A 40 14.61 7.38 11.06
CA PHE A 40 13.53 8.27 10.63
C PHE A 40 14.02 9.61 10.02
N PRO A 41 15.09 10.26 10.52
CA PRO A 41 15.63 11.46 9.87
C PRO A 41 16.15 11.18 8.45
N ASP A 42 16.79 10.03 8.23
CA ASP A 42 17.27 9.62 6.90
C ASP A 42 16.12 9.36 5.94
N MET A 43 15.06 8.69 6.42
CA MET A 43 13.83 8.45 5.65
C MET A 43 13.27 9.73 5.03
N LEU A 44 13.22 10.82 5.80
CA LEU A 44 12.77 12.13 5.32
C LEU A 44 13.79 12.80 4.40
N ARG A 45 15.06 12.84 4.81
CA ARG A 45 16.13 13.51 4.06
C ARG A 45 16.32 12.94 2.65
N LEU A 46 16.17 11.62 2.51
CA LEU A 46 16.40 10.92 1.24
C LEU A 46 15.26 11.10 0.23
N LEU A 47 14.07 11.55 0.64
CA LEU A 47 12.98 11.88 -0.29
C LEU A 47 13.40 12.96 -1.29
N PHE A 48 14.12 13.96 -0.80
CA PHE A 48 14.54 15.13 -1.57
C PHE A 48 15.98 15.03 -2.09
N LYS A 49 16.67 13.91 -1.82
CA LYS A 49 17.99 13.60 -2.36
C LYS A 49 17.86 12.42 -3.33
N GLY A 50 17.72 12.73 -4.61
CA GLY A 50 17.61 11.72 -5.66
C GLY A 50 18.19 12.23 -6.96
N GLU A 51 18.76 11.31 -7.73
CA GLU A 51 19.18 11.54 -9.10
C GLU A 51 18.10 10.99 -10.03
N SER A 52 18.00 11.51 -11.25
CA SER A 52 17.16 10.95 -12.31
C SER A 52 18.06 10.56 -13.47
N SER A 53 17.74 9.45 -14.14
CA SER A 53 18.49 9.00 -15.31
C SER A 53 17.55 8.68 -16.48
N ASP A 54 18.11 8.43 -17.66
CA ASP A 54 17.30 8.01 -18.82
C ASP A 54 16.55 6.68 -18.59
N LYS A 55 17.05 5.85 -17.66
CA LYS A 55 16.52 4.52 -17.34
C LYS A 55 15.55 4.52 -16.14
N GLY A 56 15.71 5.46 -15.21
CA GLY A 56 15.07 5.43 -13.90
C GLY A 56 14.49 6.78 -13.47
N VAL A 57 13.54 6.72 -12.53
CA VAL A 57 12.88 7.90 -11.97
C VAL A 57 13.61 8.38 -10.71
N SER A 58 13.33 9.61 -10.26
CA SER A 58 13.89 10.11 -9.00
C SER A 58 13.32 9.39 -7.78
N SER A 59 14.01 9.46 -6.63
CA SER A 59 13.51 8.93 -5.35
C SER A 59 12.12 9.46 -5.00
N PHE A 60 11.86 10.75 -5.23
CA PHE A 60 10.56 11.37 -4.98
C PHE A 60 9.47 10.86 -5.93
N GLN A 61 9.79 10.68 -7.21
CA GLN A 61 8.85 10.12 -8.18
C GLN A 61 8.52 8.67 -7.85
N ALA A 62 9.52 7.85 -7.51
CA ALA A 62 9.31 6.47 -7.07
C ALA A 62 8.52 6.39 -5.74
N PHE A 63 8.76 7.32 -4.81
CA PHE A 63 7.95 7.47 -3.60
C PHE A 63 6.49 7.83 -3.95
N SER A 64 6.28 8.81 -4.83
CA SER A 64 4.94 9.23 -5.27
C SER A 64 4.20 8.10 -6.00
N MET A 65 4.90 7.31 -6.81
CA MET A 65 4.35 6.11 -7.45
C MET A 65 3.95 5.04 -6.43
N ALA A 66 4.72 4.86 -5.36
CA ALA A 66 4.37 3.93 -4.29
C ALA A 66 3.16 4.44 -3.48
N ILE A 67 3.13 5.73 -3.16
CA ILE A 67 1.98 6.35 -2.47
C ILE A 67 0.72 6.29 -3.34
N ALA A 68 0.81 6.46 -4.66
CA ALA A 68 -0.33 6.27 -5.57
C ALA A 68 -0.98 4.88 -5.41
N GLY A 69 -0.17 3.84 -5.23
CA GLY A 69 -0.66 2.48 -5.00
C GLY A 69 -1.24 2.24 -3.61
N ARG A 70 -0.69 2.89 -2.58
CA ARG A 70 -1.08 2.69 -1.18
C ARG A 70 -2.28 3.54 -0.76
N VAL A 71 -2.25 4.83 -1.12
CA VAL A 71 -3.26 5.81 -0.75
C VAL A 71 -4.45 5.70 -1.68
N GLY A 72 -5.39 4.86 -1.29
CA GLY A 72 -6.54 4.43 -2.06
C GLY A 72 -7.80 4.27 -1.22
N THR A 73 -8.68 3.38 -1.66
CA THR A 73 -9.89 2.97 -0.92
C THR A 73 -9.58 2.43 0.47
N GLY A 74 -8.42 1.77 0.68
CA GLY A 74 -8.00 1.24 1.97
C GLY A 74 -7.97 2.28 3.09
N ASN A 75 -7.51 3.50 2.77
CA ASN A 75 -7.33 4.56 3.77
C ASN A 75 -8.63 5.24 4.20
N ILE A 76 -9.66 5.18 3.34
CA ILE A 76 -10.96 5.81 3.61
C ILE A 76 -11.95 4.73 4.02
N ALA A 77 -12.37 3.91 3.06
CA ALA A 77 -13.36 2.88 3.28
C ALA A 77 -12.81 1.70 4.09
N GLY A 78 -11.53 1.35 3.93
CA GLY A 78 -10.91 0.26 4.69
C GLY A 78 -10.79 0.57 6.19
N VAL A 79 -10.40 1.80 6.55
CA VAL A 79 -10.41 2.30 7.94
C VAL A 79 -11.82 2.28 8.52
N ALA A 80 -12.80 2.79 7.79
CA ALA A 80 -14.20 2.77 8.22
C ALA A 80 -14.71 1.33 8.44
N THR A 81 -14.31 0.40 7.56
CA THR A 81 -14.64 -1.03 7.68
C THR A 81 -13.94 -1.66 8.89
N ALA A 82 -12.70 -1.29 9.16
CA ALA A 82 -11.98 -1.77 10.35
C ALA A 82 -12.68 -1.33 11.64
N ILE A 83 -13.13 -0.07 11.70
CA ILE A 83 -13.92 0.45 12.84
C ILE A 83 -15.27 -0.28 12.93
N ALA A 84 -15.93 -0.51 11.79
CA ALA A 84 -17.22 -1.19 11.77
C ALA A 84 -17.17 -2.63 12.27
N MET A 85 -16.11 -3.37 11.90
CA MET A 85 -16.01 -4.80 12.19
C MET A 85 -15.21 -5.11 13.47
N GLY A 86 -14.25 -4.25 13.84
CA GLY A 86 -13.36 -4.46 14.98
C GLY A 86 -13.46 -3.37 16.06
N GLY A 87 -14.34 -2.39 15.89
CA GLY A 87 -14.46 -1.24 16.78
C GLY A 87 -13.26 -0.27 16.68
N PRO A 88 -13.25 0.81 17.50
CA PRO A 88 -12.17 1.80 17.51
C PRO A 88 -10.78 1.20 17.77
N GLY A 89 -10.71 0.07 18.47
CA GLY A 89 -9.47 -0.64 18.79
C GLY A 89 -8.73 -1.16 17.55
N ALA A 90 -9.43 -1.38 16.43
CA ALA A 90 -8.79 -1.80 15.18
C ALA A 90 -7.78 -0.77 14.66
N VAL A 91 -8.00 0.53 14.93
CA VAL A 91 -7.10 1.62 14.52
C VAL A 91 -5.73 1.48 15.18
N PHE A 92 -5.68 1.08 16.47
CA PHE A 92 -4.42 0.82 17.15
C PHE A 92 -3.64 -0.31 16.47
N TRP A 93 -4.32 -1.39 16.09
CA TRP A 93 -3.68 -2.52 15.42
C TRP A 93 -3.24 -2.19 13.99
N MET A 94 -3.93 -1.26 13.31
CA MET A 94 -3.43 -0.64 12.07
C MET A 94 -2.11 0.11 12.32
N TRP A 95 -1.98 0.87 13.41
CA TRP A 95 -0.73 1.55 13.77
C TRP A 95 0.40 0.55 14.07
N VAL A 96 0.11 -0.51 14.84
CA VAL A 96 1.09 -1.55 15.17
C VAL A 96 1.61 -2.21 13.89
N ILE A 97 0.72 -2.62 12.98
CA ILE A 97 1.16 -3.27 11.75
C ILE A 97 1.87 -2.30 10.80
N ALA A 98 1.52 -1.01 10.78
CA ALA A 98 2.26 -0.01 10.01
C ALA A 98 3.67 0.23 10.58
N PHE A 99 3.79 0.32 11.91
CA PHE A 99 5.08 0.46 12.58
C PHE A 99 6.01 -0.72 12.27
N LEU A 100 5.51 -1.95 12.43
CA LEU A 100 6.27 -3.17 12.13
C LEU A 100 6.49 -3.33 10.62
N GLY A 101 5.48 -2.98 9.82
CA GLY A 101 5.48 -3.04 8.38
C GLY A 101 6.48 -2.07 7.74
N SER A 102 6.82 -0.95 8.38
CA SER A 102 7.88 -0.05 7.92
C SER A 102 9.22 -0.79 7.75
N ALA A 103 9.56 -1.70 8.68
CA ALA A 103 10.76 -2.52 8.57
C ALA A 103 10.66 -3.56 7.44
N SER A 104 9.49 -4.19 7.27
CA SER A 104 9.24 -5.12 6.14
C SER A 104 9.34 -4.41 4.78
N ALA A 105 8.76 -3.20 4.68
CA ALA A 105 8.80 -2.35 3.50
C ALA A 105 10.24 -1.97 3.13
N PHE A 106 11.09 -1.67 4.11
CA PHE A 106 12.52 -1.46 3.89
C PHE A 106 13.17 -2.69 3.24
N ILE A 107 12.90 -3.89 3.77
CA ILE A 107 13.51 -5.13 3.29
C ILE A 107 13.09 -5.43 1.84
N GLU A 108 11.78 -5.44 1.54
CA GLU A 108 11.31 -5.74 0.17
C GLU A 108 11.78 -4.68 -0.84
N ALA A 109 11.77 -3.40 -0.48
CA ALA A 109 12.22 -2.33 -1.36
C ALA A 109 13.72 -2.39 -1.62
N THR A 110 14.52 -2.69 -0.59
CA THR A 110 15.98 -2.88 -0.72
C THR A 110 16.29 -4.08 -1.60
N LEU A 111 15.59 -5.21 -1.42
CA LEU A 111 15.72 -6.37 -2.30
C LEU A 111 15.32 -6.05 -3.74
N GLY A 112 14.22 -5.32 -3.93
CA GLY A 112 13.77 -4.83 -5.24
C GLY A 112 14.84 -4.00 -5.95
N GLN A 113 15.55 -3.14 -5.21
CA GLN A 113 16.66 -2.36 -5.74
C GLN A 113 17.92 -3.18 -6.03
N ILE A 114 18.32 -4.09 -5.13
CA ILE A 114 19.50 -4.94 -5.32
C ILE A 114 19.37 -5.79 -6.60
N PHE A 115 18.20 -6.38 -6.83
CA PHE A 115 17.98 -7.35 -7.91
C PHE A 115 17.25 -6.77 -9.13
N LYS A 116 17.17 -5.43 -9.25
CA LYS A 116 16.60 -4.75 -10.42
C LYS A 116 17.36 -5.09 -11.70
N GLN A 117 16.71 -4.88 -12.84
CA GLN A 117 17.33 -5.01 -14.15
C GLN A 117 16.78 -4.01 -15.14
N VAL A 118 17.53 -3.76 -16.21
CA VAL A 118 17.04 -3.00 -17.34
C VAL A 118 16.24 -3.90 -18.27
N GLN A 119 14.98 -3.55 -18.50
CA GLN A 119 14.09 -4.18 -19.48
C GLN A 119 13.41 -3.08 -20.28
N ASP A 120 13.42 -3.20 -21.62
CA ASP A 120 12.84 -2.20 -22.53
C ASP A 120 13.37 -0.77 -22.27
N GLY A 121 14.65 -0.65 -21.88
CA GLY A 121 15.31 0.62 -21.59
C GLY A 121 14.94 1.26 -20.24
N GLN A 122 14.19 0.56 -19.38
CA GLN A 122 13.76 1.05 -18.07
C GLN A 122 14.17 0.10 -16.95
N TYR A 123 14.38 0.62 -15.74
CA TYR A 123 14.52 -0.26 -14.58
C TYR A 123 13.20 -0.95 -14.26
N ARG A 124 13.30 -2.28 -14.09
CA ARG A 124 12.23 -3.13 -13.59
C ARG A 124 12.77 -4.01 -12.47
N GLY A 125 11.95 -4.18 -11.45
CA GLY A 125 12.26 -5.03 -10.31
C GLY A 125 10.97 -5.35 -9.57
N GLY A 126 11.10 -6.10 -8.49
CA GLY A 126 9.97 -6.62 -7.76
C GLY A 126 10.26 -8.01 -7.18
N PRO A 127 9.30 -8.61 -6.48
CA PRO A 127 9.55 -9.89 -5.81
C PRO A 127 9.86 -11.03 -6.75
N ALA A 128 9.25 -11.09 -7.93
CA ALA A 128 9.62 -12.09 -8.94
C ALA A 128 11.13 -12.04 -9.27
N TYR A 129 11.70 -10.84 -9.42
CA TYR A 129 13.11 -10.66 -9.75
C TYR A 129 14.04 -11.07 -8.61
N TYR A 130 13.76 -10.65 -7.36
CA TYR A 130 14.62 -11.04 -6.24
C TYR A 130 14.41 -12.49 -5.80
N ILE A 131 13.24 -13.08 -6.00
CA ILE A 131 13.01 -14.50 -5.74
C ILE A 131 13.87 -15.33 -6.72
N GLU A 132 13.85 -15.01 -8.02
CA GLU A 132 14.66 -15.74 -8.98
C GLU A 132 16.16 -15.51 -8.78
N LYS A 133 16.61 -14.26 -8.69
CA LYS A 133 18.05 -13.94 -8.63
C LYS A 133 18.67 -14.16 -7.26
N GLY A 134 17.91 -13.89 -6.20
CA GLY A 134 18.38 -13.97 -4.83
C GLY A 134 18.20 -15.35 -4.20
N LEU A 135 17.01 -15.96 -4.33
CA LEU A 135 16.76 -17.33 -3.82
C LEU A 135 17.13 -18.43 -4.82
N GLY A 136 17.22 -18.13 -6.11
CA GLY A 136 17.42 -19.16 -7.14
C GLY A 136 16.16 -19.97 -7.46
N MET A 137 14.99 -19.56 -6.97
CA MET A 137 13.74 -20.33 -7.05
C MET A 137 12.83 -19.81 -8.16
N LYS A 138 13.15 -20.12 -9.42
CA LYS A 138 12.40 -19.64 -10.59
C LYS A 138 10.91 -19.99 -10.57
N TRP A 139 10.55 -21.20 -10.15
CA TRP A 139 9.14 -21.60 -10.08
C TRP A 139 8.34 -20.71 -9.11
N TYR A 140 8.96 -20.31 -8.00
CA TYR A 140 8.32 -19.48 -6.98
C TYR A 140 8.17 -18.03 -7.46
N ALA A 141 9.17 -17.53 -8.18
CA ALA A 141 9.10 -16.23 -8.85
C ALA A 141 7.97 -16.17 -9.90
N VAL A 142 7.81 -17.25 -10.70
CA VAL A 142 6.71 -17.37 -11.68
C VAL A 142 5.35 -17.39 -10.98
N VAL A 143 5.20 -18.15 -9.88
CA VAL A 143 3.97 -18.17 -9.08
C VAL A 143 3.65 -16.78 -8.53
N PHE A 144 4.65 -16.08 -7.97
CA PHE A 144 4.47 -14.72 -7.49
C PHE A 144 4.05 -13.75 -8.60
N ALA A 145 4.70 -13.81 -9.77
CA ALA A 145 4.37 -12.95 -10.90
C ALA A 145 2.94 -13.18 -11.40
N LEU A 146 2.51 -14.44 -11.54
CA LEU A 146 1.13 -14.78 -11.94
C LEU A 146 0.11 -14.33 -10.90
N ALA A 147 0.38 -14.58 -9.61
CA ALA A 147 -0.48 -14.14 -8.52
C ALA A 147 -0.62 -12.61 -8.49
N THR A 148 0.48 -11.89 -8.74
CA THR A 148 0.48 -10.43 -8.81
C THR A 148 -0.30 -9.92 -10.01
N ILE A 149 -0.14 -10.51 -11.19
CA ILE A 149 -0.92 -10.14 -12.39
C ILE A 149 -2.42 -10.33 -12.13
N ILE A 150 -2.83 -11.49 -11.62
CA ILE A 150 -4.24 -11.78 -11.32
C ILE A 150 -4.78 -10.80 -10.27
N SER A 151 -4.02 -10.57 -9.21
CA SER A 151 -4.45 -9.69 -8.12
C SER A 151 -4.62 -8.25 -8.60
N MET A 152 -3.60 -7.71 -9.28
CA MET A 152 -3.54 -6.31 -9.69
C MET A 152 -4.43 -6.00 -10.90
N ALA A 153 -4.60 -6.94 -11.83
CA ALA A 153 -5.39 -6.71 -13.04
C ALA A 153 -6.86 -7.09 -12.90
N PHE A 154 -7.20 -8.00 -11.98
CA PHE A 154 -8.56 -8.54 -11.87
C PHE A 154 -9.18 -8.38 -10.48
N LEU A 155 -8.50 -8.79 -9.42
CA LEU A 155 -9.12 -8.86 -8.08
C LEU A 155 -9.24 -7.51 -7.37
N LEU A 156 -8.20 -6.67 -7.46
CA LEU A 156 -8.08 -5.41 -6.72
C LEU A 156 -8.76 -4.20 -7.37
N PRO A 157 -8.75 -4.01 -8.71
CA PRO A 157 -9.36 -2.82 -9.34
C PRO A 157 -10.85 -2.66 -9.00
N GLY A 158 -11.53 -3.77 -8.74
CA GLY A 158 -12.95 -3.76 -8.40
C GLY A 158 -13.25 -3.03 -7.08
N VAL A 159 -12.42 -3.21 -6.05
CA VAL A 159 -12.60 -2.53 -4.74
C VAL A 159 -12.48 -1.02 -4.87
N GLN A 160 -11.49 -0.59 -5.65
CA GLN A 160 -11.19 0.81 -5.90
C GLN A 160 -12.35 1.48 -6.64
N SER A 161 -12.72 0.94 -7.81
CA SER A 161 -13.82 1.44 -8.64
C SER A 161 -15.19 1.40 -7.94
N ASN A 162 -15.46 0.37 -7.14
CA ASN A 162 -16.69 0.26 -6.36
C ASN A 162 -16.83 1.39 -5.34
N SER A 163 -15.75 1.69 -4.62
CA SER A 163 -15.77 2.71 -3.58
C SER A 163 -15.92 4.11 -4.17
N ILE A 164 -15.32 4.37 -5.33
CA ILE A 164 -15.58 5.60 -6.08
C ILE A 164 -17.06 5.67 -6.48
N ALA A 165 -17.60 4.62 -7.09
CA ALA A 165 -18.98 4.61 -7.58
C ALA A 165 -20.00 4.82 -6.45
N THR A 166 -19.85 4.12 -5.33
CA THR A 166 -20.73 4.25 -4.16
C THR A 166 -20.61 5.62 -3.49
N SER A 167 -19.40 6.17 -3.40
CA SER A 167 -19.19 7.51 -2.82
C SER A 167 -19.73 8.63 -3.70
N MET A 168 -19.61 8.52 -5.03
CA MET A 168 -20.20 9.45 -6.00
C MET A 168 -21.73 9.39 -6.00
N TYR A 169 -22.31 8.20 -5.84
CA TYR A 169 -23.74 8.04 -5.65
C TYR A 169 -24.19 8.70 -4.34
N ALA A 170 -23.51 8.43 -3.22
CA ALA A 170 -23.87 9.01 -1.93
C ALA A 170 -23.73 10.55 -1.88
N ALA A 171 -22.75 11.13 -2.57
CA ALA A 171 -22.50 12.57 -2.56
C ALA A 171 -23.32 13.36 -3.59
N PHE A 172 -23.51 12.81 -4.79
CA PHE A 172 -24.06 13.54 -5.94
C PHE A 172 -25.24 12.84 -6.61
N ASN A 173 -25.66 11.68 -6.08
CA ASN A 173 -26.71 10.83 -6.65
C ASN A 173 -26.41 10.39 -8.11
N ILE A 174 -25.11 10.30 -8.47
CA ILE A 174 -24.68 9.84 -9.79
C ILE A 174 -24.76 8.30 -9.82
N PRO A 175 -25.50 7.70 -10.78
CA PRO A 175 -25.63 6.25 -10.88
C PRO A 175 -24.27 5.55 -11.01
N VAL A 176 -24.11 4.44 -10.27
CA VAL A 176 -22.85 3.68 -10.19
C VAL A 176 -22.31 3.24 -11.55
N GLY A 177 -23.19 2.88 -12.49
CA GLY A 177 -22.79 2.48 -13.85
C GLY A 177 -22.23 3.63 -14.69
N ILE A 178 -22.70 4.87 -14.48
CA ILE A 178 -22.18 6.06 -15.17
C ILE A 178 -20.80 6.39 -14.62
N THR A 179 -20.64 6.41 -13.29
CA THR A 179 -19.34 6.61 -12.64
C THR A 179 -18.33 5.55 -13.08
N GLY A 180 -18.74 4.28 -13.07
CA GLY A 180 -17.93 3.15 -13.56
C GLY A 180 -17.48 3.31 -15.01
N GLY A 181 -18.40 3.66 -15.91
CA GLY A 181 -18.08 3.92 -17.32
C GLY A 181 -17.07 5.06 -17.48
N ALA A 182 -17.27 6.17 -16.77
CA ALA A 182 -16.38 7.32 -16.81
C ALA A 182 -14.97 6.97 -16.32
N ILE A 183 -14.83 6.29 -15.19
CA ILE A 183 -13.54 5.87 -14.62
C ILE A 183 -12.82 4.92 -15.57
N THR A 184 -13.54 3.95 -16.16
CA THR A 184 -12.95 3.01 -17.12
C THR A 184 -12.45 3.72 -18.38
N VAL A 185 -13.19 4.69 -18.92
CA VAL A 185 -12.74 5.49 -20.06
C VAL A 185 -11.50 6.32 -19.71
N LEU A 186 -11.49 6.99 -18.56
CA LEU A 186 -10.34 7.75 -18.09
C LEU A 186 -9.11 6.85 -17.89
N LEU A 187 -9.30 5.67 -17.30
CA LEU A 187 -8.24 4.69 -17.11
C LEU A 187 -7.67 4.24 -18.46
N ALA A 188 -8.53 3.94 -19.44
CA ALA A 188 -8.11 3.56 -20.79
C ALA A 188 -7.19 4.62 -21.41
N LEU A 189 -7.60 5.89 -21.39
CA LEU A 189 -6.81 7.01 -21.94
C LEU A 189 -5.40 7.09 -21.33
N ILE A 190 -5.24 6.71 -20.06
CA ILE A 190 -3.95 6.74 -19.38
C ILE A 190 -3.13 5.48 -19.64
N ILE A 191 -3.67 4.28 -19.44
CA ILE A 191 -2.91 3.02 -19.53
C ILE A 191 -2.43 2.75 -20.97
N PHE A 192 -3.16 3.24 -21.98
CA PHE A 192 -2.69 3.17 -23.38
C PHE A 192 -1.46 4.05 -23.64
N GLY A 193 -1.24 5.09 -22.84
CA GLY A 193 -0.04 5.92 -22.87
C GLY A 193 1.19 5.30 -22.19
N GLY A 194 1.03 4.17 -21.51
CA GLY A 194 2.11 3.43 -20.85
C GLY A 194 2.65 4.05 -19.57
N VAL A 195 3.69 3.43 -19.02
CA VAL A 195 4.25 3.71 -17.68
C VAL A 195 4.67 5.17 -17.47
N ARG A 196 5.28 5.81 -18.48
CA ARG A 196 5.70 7.23 -18.39
C ARG A 196 4.52 8.18 -18.16
N ARG A 197 3.37 7.92 -18.80
CA ARG A 197 2.15 8.72 -18.61
C ARG A 197 1.60 8.52 -17.20
N ILE A 198 1.60 7.28 -16.72
CA ILE A 198 1.16 6.95 -15.35
C ILE A 198 2.00 7.69 -14.31
N GLY A 199 3.33 7.62 -14.42
CA GLY A 199 4.23 8.32 -13.49
C GLY A 199 3.97 9.83 -13.44
N ARG A 200 3.81 10.48 -14.61
CA ARG A 200 3.55 11.93 -14.69
C ARG A 200 2.21 12.34 -14.08
N VAL A 201 1.15 11.53 -14.27
CA VAL A 201 -0.15 11.81 -13.65
C VAL A 201 -0.07 11.61 -12.13
N ALA A 202 0.58 10.52 -11.67
CA ALA A 202 0.75 10.24 -10.25
C ALA A 202 1.55 11.34 -9.53
N GLU A 203 2.63 11.84 -10.14
CA GLU A 203 3.46 12.91 -9.56
C GLU A 203 2.69 14.20 -9.27
N ILE A 204 1.65 14.50 -10.06
CA ILE A 204 0.80 15.68 -9.86
C ILE A 204 -0.39 15.38 -8.95
N ALA A 205 -1.07 14.26 -9.19
CA ALA A 205 -2.30 13.91 -8.48
C ALA A 205 -2.05 13.58 -7.01
N VAL A 206 -0.97 12.85 -6.70
CA VAL A 206 -0.70 12.34 -5.35
C VAL A 206 -0.43 13.45 -4.33
N PRO A 207 0.48 14.41 -4.57
CA PRO A 207 0.71 15.48 -3.59
C PRO A 207 -0.52 16.35 -3.39
N PHE A 208 -1.27 16.63 -4.46
CA PHE A 208 -2.50 17.41 -4.40
C PHE A 208 -3.58 16.71 -3.57
N MET A 209 -3.86 15.43 -3.88
CA MET A 209 -4.92 14.68 -3.21
C MET A 209 -4.58 14.44 -1.73
N ALA A 210 -3.34 14.04 -1.41
CA ALA A 210 -2.92 13.80 -0.04
C ALA A 210 -2.88 15.10 0.77
N GLY A 211 -2.36 16.19 0.18
CA GLY A 211 -2.31 17.51 0.81
C GLY A 211 -3.70 18.05 1.13
N ALA A 212 -4.63 17.99 0.18
CA ALA A 212 -6.01 18.43 0.38
C ALA A 212 -6.73 17.62 1.47
N TYR A 213 -6.57 16.29 1.46
CA TYR A 213 -7.18 15.41 2.45
C TYR A 213 -6.64 15.66 3.86
N LEU A 214 -5.30 15.73 4.01
CA LEU A 214 -4.67 16.02 5.30
C LEU A 214 -5.03 17.43 5.81
N LEU A 215 -5.13 18.42 4.93
CA LEU A 215 -5.57 19.77 5.31
C LEU A 215 -6.98 19.74 5.91
N MET A 216 -7.94 19.09 5.24
CA MET A 216 -9.30 18.93 5.76
C MET A 216 -9.29 18.23 7.13
N THR A 217 -8.50 17.18 7.27
CA THR A 217 -8.37 16.48 8.56
C THR A 217 -7.81 17.40 9.64
N PHE A 218 -6.73 18.16 9.38
CA PHE A 218 -6.18 19.08 10.37
C PHE A 218 -7.17 20.17 10.78
N VAL A 219 -8.01 20.64 9.85
CA VAL A 219 -9.11 21.54 10.17
C VAL A 219 -10.11 20.87 11.12
N ILE A 220 -10.56 19.64 10.83
CA ILE A 220 -11.49 18.91 11.70
C ILE A 220 -10.87 18.61 13.07
N ILE A 221 -9.60 18.20 13.12
CA ILE A 221 -8.86 18.01 14.38
C ILE A 221 -8.80 19.32 15.16
N GLY A 222 -8.51 20.44 14.49
CA GLY A 222 -8.46 21.76 15.12
C GLY A 222 -9.81 22.18 15.70
N LEU A 223 -10.92 21.88 15.00
CA LEU A 223 -12.27 22.11 15.49
C LEU A 223 -12.66 21.23 16.68
N ASN A 224 -12.04 20.06 16.83
CA ASN A 224 -12.32 19.06 17.88
C ASN A 224 -11.09 18.82 18.78
N ILE A 225 -10.22 19.82 18.96
CA ILE A 225 -8.92 19.62 19.61
C ILE A 225 -9.05 19.11 21.05
N THR A 226 -10.14 19.47 21.73
CA THR A 226 -10.47 19.02 23.10
C THR A 226 -10.82 17.54 23.17
N GLU A 227 -11.29 16.95 22.08
CA GLU A 227 -11.70 15.54 22.00
C GLU A 227 -10.52 14.60 21.70
N VAL A 228 -9.37 15.13 21.28
CA VAL A 228 -8.17 14.34 20.93
C VAL A 228 -7.79 13.35 22.03
N PRO A 229 -7.68 13.75 23.32
CA PRO A 229 -7.36 12.81 24.39
C PRO A 229 -8.43 11.72 24.57
N ALA A 230 -9.71 12.06 24.38
CA ALA A 230 -10.82 11.11 24.53
C ALA A 230 -10.80 10.05 23.43
N VAL A 231 -10.62 10.45 22.17
CA VAL A 231 -10.53 9.50 21.04
C VAL A 231 -9.28 8.64 21.13
N LEU A 232 -8.12 9.20 21.50
CA LEU A 232 -6.92 8.39 21.75
C LEU A 232 -7.14 7.37 22.87
N SER A 233 -7.78 7.79 23.96
CA SER A 233 -8.12 6.88 25.06
C SER A 233 -9.07 5.77 24.60
N LEU A 234 -10.10 6.11 23.82
CA LEU A 234 -11.05 5.17 23.27
C LEU A 234 -10.37 4.10 22.40
N ILE A 235 -9.49 4.53 21.48
CA ILE A 235 -8.74 3.62 20.62
C ILE A 235 -7.90 2.65 21.46
N ILE A 236 -7.12 3.17 22.42
CA ILE A 236 -6.22 2.35 23.25
C ILE A 236 -7.02 1.40 24.15
N LYS A 237 -8.04 1.90 24.87
CA LYS A 237 -8.86 1.07 25.76
C LYS A 237 -9.58 -0.04 24.99
N SER A 238 -10.13 0.28 23.81
CA SER A 238 -10.76 -0.71 22.94
C SER A 238 -9.76 -1.75 22.43
N ALA A 239 -8.54 -1.33 22.10
CA ALA A 239 -7.49 -2.21 21.58
C ALA A 239 -6.94 -3.20 22.61
N PHE A 240 -7.11 -2.94 23.91
CA PHE A 240 -6.63 -3.78 25.02
C PHE A 240 -7.75 -4.38 25.87
N ASN A 241 -8.99 -4.42 25.35
CA ASN A 241 -10.14 -5.00 26.05
C ASN A 241 -10.50 -4.31 27.38
N ILE A 242 -10.21 -3.01 27.49
CA ILE A 242 -10.48 -2.20 28.70
C ILE A 242 -11.79 -1.42 28.54
N GLU A 243 -12.24 -1.18 27.30
CA GLU A 243 -13.51 -0.53 27.01
C GLU A 243 -14.66 -1.56 27.01
N PRO A 244 -15.56 -1.57 28.01
CA PRO A 244 -16.57 -2.62 28.15
C PRO A 244 -17.49 -2.73 26.93
N ALA A 245 -17.80 -1.60 26.28
CA ALA A 245 -18.64 -1.56 25.09
C ALA A 245 -18.07 -2.39 23.93
N PHE A 246 -16.74 -2.52 23.82
CA PHE A 246 -16.09 -3.21 22.70
C PHE A 246 -15.40 -4.51 23.10
N ALA A 247 -15.64 -5.00 24.32
CA ALA A 247 -14.97 -6.20 24.82
C ALA A 247 -15.25 -7.45 23.98
N GLY A 248 -16.49 -7.58 23.47
CA GLY A 248 -16.91 -8.70 22.62
C GLY A 248 -16.22 -8.76 21.24
N VAL A 249 -15.58 -7.68 20.79
CA VAL A 249 -14.89 -7.60 19.49
C VAL A 249 -13.38 -7.47 19.62
N PHE A 250 -12.79 -7.70 20.81
CA PHE A 250 -11.35 -7.56 21.02
C PHE A 250 -10.50 -8.37 20.01
N GLY A 251 -10.81 -9.65 19.80
CA GLY A 251 -10.10 -10.47 18.80
C GLY A 251 -10.27 -9.97 17.36
N MET A 252 -11.45 -9.42 17.07
CA MET A 252 -11.78 -8.82 15.77
C MET A 252 -11.05 -7.49 15.56
N ALA A 253 -10.81 -6.71 16.61
CA ALA A 253 -10.00 -5.50 16.56
C ALA A 253 -8.58 -5.81 16.03
N ILE A 254 -7.97 -6.89 16.51
CA ILE A 254 -6.66 -7.34 16.04
C ILE A 254 -6.73 -7.79 14.58
N SER A 255 -7.64 -8.71 14.26
CA SER A 255 -7.70 -9.31 12.93
C SER A 255 -8.07 -8.29 11.85
N TRP A 256 -9.07 -7.44 12.08
CA TRP A 256 -9.47 -6.39 11.15
C TRP A 256 -8.48 -5.24 11.10
N GLY A 257 -7.86 -4.87 12.22
CA GLY A 257 -6.80 -3.86 12.25
C GLY A 257 -5.58 -4.28 11.44
N VAL A 258 -5.12 -5.52 11.61
CA VAL A 258 -4.01 -6.06 10.79
C VAL A 258 -4.42 -6.20 9.33
N LYS A 259 -5.59 -6.78 9.05
CA LYS A 259 -6.09 -7.01 7.69
C LYS A 259 -6.23 -5.72 6.90
N ARG A 260 -6.89 -4.71 7.46
CA ARG A 260 -7.09 -3.42 6.79
C ARG A 260 -5.82 -2.56 6.82
N GLY A 261 -4.97 -2.71 7.83
CA GLY A 261 -3.65 -2.08 7.88
C GLY A 261 -2.75 -2.53 6.73
N ILE A 262 -2.63 -3.85 6.50
CA ILE A 262 -1.84 -4.40 5.37
C ILE A 262 -2.47 -4.01 4.04
N TYR A 263 -3.80 -4.07 3.92
CA TYR A 263 -4.47 -3.66 2.68
C TYR A 263 -4.15 -2.20 2.32
N SER A 264 -4.03 -1.33 3.32
CA SER A 264 -3.73 0.09 3.13
C SER A 264 -2.25 0.32 2.79
N ASN A 265 -1.33 -0.07 3.66
CA ASN A 265 0.08 0.26 3.46
C ASN A 265 0.84 -0.74 2.58
N GLU A 266 0.25 -1.87 2.25
CA GLU A 266 0.82 -2.93 1.42
C GLU A 266 2.18 -3.45 1.91
N ALA A 267 2.51 -3.24 3.19
CA ALA A 267 3.81 -3.60 3.73
C ALA A 267 3.97 -5.12 3.81
N GLY A 268 4.93 -5.65 3.06
CA GLY A 268 5.16 -7.08 2.96
C GLY A 268 4.23 -7.79 1.96
N GLN A 269 3.33 -7.07 1.28
CA GLN A 269 2.53 -7.61 0.17
C GLN A 269 3.37 -7.81 -1.10
N GLY A 270 4.45 -7.03 -1.29
CA GLY A 270 5.36 -7.17 -2.43
C GLY A 270 5.07 -6.23 -3.60
N THR A 271 4.27 -5.19 -3.41
CA THR A 271 3.94 -4.18 -4.43
C THR A 271 4.94 -3.03 -4.47
N ALA A 272 5.30 -2.49 -3.29
CA ALA A 272 6.25 -1.38 -3.14
C ALA A 272 7.62 -1.60 -3.84
N PRO A 273 8.19 -2.82 -3.90
CA PRO A 273 9.44 -3.07 -4.61
C PRO A 273 9.43 -2.68 -6.09
N HIS A 274 8.28 -2.67 -6.78
CA HIS A 274 8.19 -2.30 -8.20
C HIS A 274 8.46 -0.82 -8.42
N ALA A 275 7.88 0.04 -7.57
CA ALA A 275 8.15 1.47 -7.60
C ALA A 275 9.56 1.75 -7.05
N ALA A 276 9.95 1.05 -5.99
CA ALA A 276 11.28 1.14 -5.42
C ALA A 276 12.35 0.91 -6.49
N ALA A 277 12.30 -0.23 -7.20
CA ALA A 277 13.28 -0.62 -8.20
C ALA A 277 13.41 0.33 -9.39
N ALA A 278 12.35 1.10 -9.70
CA ALA A 278 12.38 2.10 -10.76
C ALA A 278 13.26 3.31 -10.43
N ALA A 279 13.60 3.51 -9.15
CA ALA A 279 14.41 4.65 -8.72
C ALA A 279 15.90 4.49 -9.12
N GLU A 280 16.50 5.60 -9.57
CA GLU A 280 17.95 5.75 -9.68
C GLU A 280 18.51 6.23 -8.34
N VAL A 281 19.34 5.39 -7.71
CA VAL A 281 19.98 5.70 -6.41
C VAL A 281 21.37 5.07 -6.37
N SER A 282 22.31 5.73 -5.69
CA SER A 282 23.68 5.23 -5.52
C SER A 282 23.79 4.03 -4.57
N HIS A 283 22.78 3.80 -3.74
CA HIS A 283 22.77 2.70 -2.76
C HIS A 283 21.34 2.20 -2.48
N PRO A 284 21.06 0.89 -2.50
CA PRO A 284 19.70 0.33 -2.42
C PRO A 284 19.00 0.65 -1.10
N ALA A 285 19.74 0.70 0.01
CA ALA A 285 19.18 1.10 1.32
C ALA A 285 18.61 2.54 1.33
N LYS A 286 19.10 3.45 0.48
CA LYS A 286 18.54 4.82 0.38
C LYS A 286 17.07 4.74 -0.02
N GLN A 287 16.78 4.00 -1.08
CA GLN A 287 15.41 3.82 -1.54
C GLN A 287 14.61 2.91 -0.60
N GLY A 288 15.24 1.93 0.04
CA GLY A 288 14.61 1.16 1.12
C GLY A 288 14.04 2.05 2.22
N LEU A 289 14.80 3.05 2.69
CA LEU A 289 14.37 4.00 3.72
C LEU A 289 13.24 4.92 3.24
N VAL A 290 13.32 5.41 2.01
CA VAL A 290 12.25 6.19 1.38
C VAL A 290 10.94 5.40 1.33
N GLN A 291 10.99 4.11 1.01
CA GLN A 291 9.81 3.26 0.94
C GLN A 291 9.30 2.87 2.33
N ALA A 292 10.18 2.71 3.32
CA ALA A 292 9.79 2.53 4.71
C ALA A 292 8.99 3.74 5.25
N PHE A 293 9.37 4.96 4.85
CA PHE A 293 8.63 6.19 5.17
C PHE A 293 7.21 6.19 4.58
N SER A 294 7.05 5.67 3.37
CA SER A 294 5.75 5.66 2.71
C SER A 294 4.68 4.87 3.47
N VAL A 295 5.08 3.92 4.35
CA VAL A 295 4.15 3.22 5.27
C VAL A 295 3.58 4.17 6.32
N TYR A 296 4.40 5.10 6.83
CA TYR A 296 3.96 6.10 7.80
C TYR A 296 3.03 7.13 7.20
N VAL A 297 3.35 7.61 5.99
CA VAL A 297 2.45 8.53 5.27
C VAL A 297 1.08 7.89 5.07
N ASP A 298 1.05 6.63 4.63
CA ASP A 298 -0.19 5.88 4.45
C ASP A 298 -1.00 5.74 5.74
N THR A 299 -0.44 5.03 6.73
CA THR A 299 -1.25 4.60 7.87
C THR A 299 -1.21 5.59 9.03
N MET A 300 -0.01 6.07 9.40
CA MET A 300 0.13 6.96 10.55
C MET A 300 -0.44 8.34 10.28
N LEU A 301 -0.43 8.82 9.02
CA LEU A 301 -1.05 10.08 8.63
C LEU A 301 -2.44 9.87 8.04
N VAL A 302 -2.57 9.26 6.85
CA VAL A 302 -3.86 9.26 6.13
C VAL A 302 -4.90 8.36 6.79
N CYS A 303 -4.56 7.15 7.24
CA CYS A 303 -5.53 6.29 7.92
C CYS A 303 -5.93 6.83 9.30
N THR A 304 -4.96 7.33 10.08
CA THR A 304 -5.25 8.02 11.35
C THR A 304 -6.16 9.22 11.14
N ALA A 305 -5.90 10.01 10.10
CA ALA A 305 -6.75 11.13 9.71
C ALA A 305 -8.20 10.70 9.47
N THR A 306 -8.42 9.67 8.66
CA THR A 306 -9.76 9.11 8.45
C THR A 306 -10.39 8.63 9.75
N ALA A 307 -9.66 7.85 10.55
CA ALA A 307 -10.16 7.32 11.82
C ALA A 307 -10.56 8.45 12.77
N PHE A 308 -9.76 9.51 12.85
CA PHE A 308 -10.01 10.65 13.71
C PHE A 308 -11.26 11.41 13.26
N MET A 309 -11.43 11.68 11.96
CA MET A 309 -12.66 12.30 11.45
C MET A 309 -13.90 11.49 11.85
N ILE A 310 -13.86 10.17 11.68
CA ILE A 310 -14.96 9.26 12.02
C ILE A 310 -15.24 9.24 13.53
N LEU A 311 -14.20 9.12 14.35
CA LEU A 311 -14.33 8.93 15.79
C LEU A 311 -14.68 10.23 16.52
N PHE A 312 -14.16 11.40 16.11
CA PHE A 312 -14.53 12.68 16.73
C PHE A 312 -16.01 13.02 16.54
N THR A 313 -16.55 12.68 15.38
CA THR A 313 -17.93 13.01 15.02
C THR A 313 -18.92 11.93 15.44
N GLY A 314 -18.42 10.80 15.95
CA GLY A 314 -19.21 9.63 16.32
C GLY A 314 -19.92 8.96 15.14
N GLN A 315 -19.65 9.34 13.89
CA GLN A 315 -20.37 8.88 12.69
C GLN A 315 -19.92 7.49 12.23
N TYR A 316 -20.10 6.49 13.10
CA TYR A 316 -19.80 5.09 12.82
C TYR A 316 -20.76 4.15 13.53
N ASN A 317 -20.91 2.95 12.96
CA ASN A 317 -21.56 1.82 13.61
C ASN A 317 -20.52 0.74 13.88
N VAL A 318 -20.71 -0.07 14.91
CA VAL A 318 -19.91 -1.27 15.18
C VAL A 318 -20.83 -2.47 15.16
N ILE A 319 -20.55 -3.42 14.27
CA ILE A 319 -21.37 -4.62 14.03
C ILE A 319 -21.14 -5.61 15.16
N ASN A 320 -22.22 -6.22 15.64
CA ASN A 320 -22.15 -7.33 16.58
C ASN A 320 -22.01 -8.65 15.82
N PRO A 321 -20.98 -9.48 16.07
CA PRO A 321 -20.86 -10.82 15.49
C PRO A 321 -22.09 -11.71 15.71
N ASP A 322 -22.81 -11.55 16.82
CA ASP A 322 -24.02 -12.29 17.15
C ASP A 322 -25.30 -11.75 16.45
N GLY A 323 -25.15 -10.71 15.62
CA GLY A 323 -26.21 -10.03 14.90
C GLY A 323 -26.57 -8.66 15.51
N GLY A 324 -26.94 -7.72 14.64
CA GLY A 324 -27.23 -6.34 15.02
C GLY A 324 -25.97 -5.48 15.21
N PHE A 325 -26.05 -4.48 16.08
CA PHE A 325 -24.98 -3.51 16.32
C PHE A 325 -24.60 -3.47 17.80
N ILE A 326 -23.30 -3.39 18.07
CA ILE A 326 -22.75 -3.02 19.38
C ILE A 326 -22.95 -1.52 19.61
N VAL A 327 -22.74 -0.73 18.56
CA VAL A 327 -22.97 0.72 18.52
C VAL A 327 -23.61 1.07 17.19
N GLU A 328 -24.69 1.84 17.20
CA GLU A 328 -25.38 2.32 15.99
C GLU A 328 -25.57 3.84 16.04
N ASN A 329 -24.50 4.60 15.83
CA ASN A 329 -24.57 6.07 15.87
C ASN A 329 -25.00 6.69 14.52
N ALA A 330 -24.92 5.93 13.43
CA ALA A 330 -25.28 6.35 12.07
C ALA A 330 -26.27 5.35 11.43
N PRO A 331 -27.54 5.30 11.89
CA PRO A 331 -28.52 4.33 11.41
C PRO A 331 -28.73 4.41 9.90
N GLY A 332 -28.79 3.27 9.24
CA GLY A 332 -29.00 3.18 7.79
C GLY A 332 -27.81 3.59 6.92
N ILE A 333 -26.70 4.04 7.51
CA ILE A 333 -25.47 4.35 6.79
C ILE A 333 -24.63 3.08 6.64
N ALA A 334 -24.33 2.70 5.41
CA ALA A 334 -23.45 1.58 5.12
C ALA A 334 -22.01 1.88 5.57
N PHE A 335 -21.32 0.87 6.11
CA PHE A 335 -19.89 0.99 6.42
C PHE A 335 -19.06 1.18 5.13
N GLY A 336 -17.89 1.79 5.27
CA GLY A 336 -17.03 2.16 4.15
C GLY A 336 -16.95 3.67 3.97
N PRO A 337 -16.91 4.20 2.74
CA PRO A 337 -16.62 5.62 2.51
C PRO A 337 -17.72 6.55 3.05
N ALA A 338 -18.94 6.04 3.24
CA ALA A 338 -20.07 6.81 3.75
C ALA A 338 -19.87 7.27 5.21
N PHE A 339 -19.18 6.49 6.06
CA PHE A 339 -18.85 6.95 7.43
C PHE A 339 -18.00 8.21 7.41
N THR A 340 -16.97 8.24 6.56
CA THR A 340 -16.12 9.42 6.40
C THR A 340 -16.89 10.59 5.79
N GLN A 341 -17.79 10.35 4.83
CA GLN A 341 -18.65 11.40 4.28
C GLN A 341 -19.53 12.03 5.35
N GLN A 342 -20.19 11.21 6.18
CA GLN A 342 -21.03 11.71 7.27
C GLN A 342 -20.23 12.46 8.31
N ALA A 343 -19.06 11.94 8.68
CA ALA A 343 -18.15 12.62 9.59
C ALA A 343 -17.78 14.03 9.11
N VAL A 344 -17.34 14.16 7.85
CA VAL A 344 -16.99 15.48 7.31
C VAL A 344 -18.23 16.38 7.17
N ASN A 345 -19.40 15.82 6.84
CA ASN A 345 -20.67 16.55 6.79
C ASN A 345 -21.08 17.13 8.15
N THR A 346 -20.71 16.52 9.28
CA THR A 346 -20.99 17.06 10.62
C THR A 346 -20.44 18.47 10.79
N HIS A 347 -19.27 18.77 10.23
CA HIS A 347 -18.66 20.11 10.27
C HIS A 347 -18.90 20.92 9.00
N PHE A 348 -19.02 20.26 7.85
CA PHE A 348 -19.18 20.90 6.54
C PHE A 348 -20.34 20.32 5.73
N PRO A 349 -21.61 20.56 6.12
CA PRO A 349 -22.78 19.86 5.55
C PRO A 349 -22.93 20.01 4.03
N SER A 350 -22.53 21.16 3.47
CA SER A 350 -22.67 21.46 2.04
C SER A 350 -21.49 20.98 1.18
N LEU A 351 -20.37 20.61 1.79
CA LEU A 351 -19.11 20.29 1.08
C LEU A 351 -18.57 18.90 1.40
N GLY A 352 -18.86 18.34 2.58
CA GLY A 352 -18.15 17.19 3.12
C GLY A 352 -18.29 15.92 2.28
N GLY A 353 -19.52 15.56 1.91
CA GLY A 353 -19.81 14.39 1.09
C GLY A 353 -19.12 14.46 -0.28
N GLY A 354 -19.20 15.62 -0.93
CA GLY A 354 -18.55 15.88 -2.21
C GLY A 354 -17.02 15.90 -2.11
N PHE A 355 -16.47 16.48 -1.05
CA PHE A 355 -15.03 16.51 -0.79
C PHE A 355 -14.46 15.09 -0.66
N VAL A 356 -15.07 14.24 0.15
CA VAL A 356 -14.61 12.85 0.33
C VAL A 356 -14.80 12.05 -0.96
N ALA A 357 -15.89 12.26 -1.70
CA ALA A 357 -16.11 11.58 -2.98
C ALA A 357 -15.06 11.94 -4.04
N ILE A 358 -14.71 13.22 -4.16
CA ILE A 358 -13.66 13.68 -5.08
C ILE A 358 -12.28 13.21 -4.60
N SER A 359 -12.03 13.22 -3.29
CA SER A 359 -10.77 12.70 -2.71
C SER A 359 -10.62 11.21 -3.02
N LEU A 360 -11.67 10.43 -2.79
CA LEU A 360 -11.69 9.00 -3.07
C LEU A 360 -11.56 8.70 -4.56
N LEU A 361 -12.20 9.49 -5.43
CA LEU A 361 -11.99 9.41 -6.88
C LEU A 361 -10.51 9.52 -7.22
N LEU A 362 -9.80 10.53 -6.70
CA LEU A 362 -8.37 10.70 -6.97
C LEU A 362 -7.54 9.56 -6.38
N PHE A 363 -7.76 9.22 -5.11
CA PHE A 363 -7.03 8.17 -4.38
C PHE A 363 -7.15 6.84 -5.11
N ALA A 364 -8.37 6.32 -5.21
CA ALA A 364 -8.64 5.01 -5.78
C ALA A 364 -8.31 4.96 -7.29
N PHE A 365 -8.47 6.06 -8.04
CA PHE A 365 -8.05 6.10 -9.45
C PHE A 365 -6.53 5.99 -9.59
N THR A 366 -5.76 6.72 -8.78
CA THR A 366 -4.29 6.60 -8.78
C THR A 366 -3.82 5.21 -8.37
N THR A 367 -4.53 4.56 -7.45
CA THR A 367 -4.27 3.17 -7.07
C THR A 367 -4.50 2.20 -8.22
N ILE A 368 -5.61 2.36 -8.97
CA ILE A 368 -5.85 1.54 -10.16
C ILE A 368 -4.72 1.75 -11.20
N MET A 369 -4.24 2.98 -11.40
CA MET A 369 -3.10 3.21 -12.30
C MET A 369 -1.82 2.52 -11.84
N ALA A 370 -1.54 2.53 -10.53
CA ALA A 370 -0.38 1.84 -9.95
C ALA A 370 -0.47 0.32 -10.13
N TYR A 371 -1.66 -0.27 -9.96
CA TYR A 371 -1.89 -1.69 -10.20
C TYR A 371 -1.57 -2.10 -11.64
N TYR A 372 -1.90 -1.26 -12.62
CA TYR A 372 -1.56 -1.53 -14.02
C TYR A 372 -0.03 -1.61 -14.19
N TYR A 373 0.71 -0.65 -13.62
CA TYR A 373 2.17 -0.63 -13.69
C TYR A 373 2.79 -1.89 -13.05
N ILE A 374 2.28 -2.31 -11.89
CA ILE A 374 2.76 -3.50 -11.18
C ILE A 374 2.46 -4.77 -12.01
N ALA A 375 1.24 -4.89 -12.55
CA ALA A 375 0.84 -6.02 -13.37
C ALA A 375 1.66 -6.11 -14.67
N GLU A 376 1.88 -4.97 -15.34
CA GLU A 376 2.72 -4.89 -16.54
C GLU A 376 4.17 -5.30 -16.23
N THR A 377 4.70 -4.87 -15.07
CA THR A 377 6.06 -5.24 -14.64
C THR A 377 6.20 -6.75 -14.47
N ASN A 378 5.23 -7.41 -13.82
CA ASN A 378 5.24 -8.87 -13.65
C ASN A 378 4.97 -9.62 -14.96
N LEU A 379 4.21 -9.03 -15.89
CA LEU A 379 4.04 -9.60 -17.22
C LEU A 379 5.36 -9.60 -18.02
N SER A 380 6.13 -8.52 -17.93
CA SER A 380 7.46 -8.43 -18.55
C SER A 380 8.51 -9.29 -17.86
N TYR A 381 8.32 -9.66 -16.59
CA TYR A 381 9.12 -10.70 -15.96
C TYR A 381 8.90 -12.07 -16.64
N LEU A 382 7.64 -12.43 -16.92
CA LEU A 382 7.29 -13.74 -17.52
C LEU A 382 7.65 -13.85 -19.01
N SER A 383 7.89 -12.72 -19.69
CA SER A 383 8.15 -12.70 -21.12
C SER A 383 9.41 -11.90 -21.43
N ALA A 384 10.43 -12.56 -22.00
CA ALA A 384 11.71 -11.92 -22.33
C ALA A 384 11.58 -10.70 -23.28
N LYS A 385 10.53 -10.69 -24.11
CA LYS A 385 10.05 -9.50 -24.84
C LYS A 385 8.54 -9.45 -24.67
N THR A 386 8.05 -8.42 -23.97
CA THR A 386 6.63 -8.29 -23.65
C THR A 386 5.78 -8.32 -24.93
N SER A 387 5.03 -9.42 -25.13
CA SER A 387 4.17 -9.57 -26.30
C SER A 387 3.09 -8.47 -26.31
N LYS A 388 2.94 -7.78 -27.44
CA LYS A 388 1.88 -6.78 -27.62
C LYS A 388 0.50 -7.38 -27.30
N GLY A 389 0.24 -8.62 -27.70
CA GLY A 389 -1.03 -9.30 -27.44
C GLY A 389 -1.32 -9.50 -25.95
N LEU A 390 -0.30 -9.88 -25.16
CA LEU A 390 -0.45 -10.03 -23.71
C LEU A 390 -0.68 -8.69 -23.00
N LEU A 391 -0.02 -7.62 -23.47
CA LEU A 391 -0.28 -6.26 -22.97
C LEU A 391 -1.72 -5.82 -23.27
N TRP A 392 -2.22 -6.10 -24.48
CA TRP A 392 -3.61 -5.83 -24.82
C TRP A 392 -4.59 -6.61 -23.95
N ALA A 393 -4.35 -7.91 -23.74
CA ALA A 393 -5.16 -8.73 -22.85
C ALA A 393 -5.17 -8.20 -21.42
N LEU A 394 -4.01 -7.78 -20.89
CA LEU A 394 -3.88 -7.17 -19.57
C LEU A 394 -4.73 -5.90 -19.43
N ARG A 395 -4.64 -4.99 -20.42
CA ARG A 395 -5.42 -3.75 -20.45
C ARG A 395 -6.92 -4.02 -20.49
N VAL A 396 -7.36 -4.91 -21.37
CA VAL A 396 -8.78 -5.26 -21.51
C VAL A 396 -9.31 -5.90 -20.22
N LEU A 397 -8.56 -6.83 -19.63
CA LEU A 397 -8.92 -7.47 -18.36
C LEU A 397 -9.11 -6.43 -17.26
N MET A 398 -8.18 -5.49 -17.16
CA MET A 398 -8.21 -4.46 -16.13
C MET A 398 -9.34 -3.44 -16.31
N LEU A 399 -9.62 -3.02 -17.55
CA LEU A 399 -10.75 -2.16 -17.86
C LEU A 399 -12.08 -2.87 -17.56
N ALA A 400 -12.19 -4.15 -17.91
CA ALA A 400 -13.37 -4.96 -17.61
C ALA A 400 -13.56 -5.14 -16.10
N ALA A 401 -12.50 -5.46 -15.35
CA ALA A 401 -12.54 -5.59 -13.90
C ALA A 401 -12.92 -4.28 -13.19
N THR A 402 -12.40 -3.15 -13.68
CA THR A 402 -12.72 -1.81 -13.18
C THR A 402 -14.20 -1.48 -13.38
N PHE A 403 -14.73 -1.69 -14.60
CA PHE A 403 -16.16 -1.45 -14.85
C PHE A 403 -17.03 -2.42 -14.04
N TYR A 404 -16.71 -3.71 -14.08
CA TYR A 404 -17.48 -4.74 -13.38
C TYR A 404 -17.52 -4.50 -11.87
N GLY A 405 -16.41 -4.14 -11.25
CA GLY A 405 -16.37 -3.85 -9.81
C GLY A 405 -17.21 -2.63 -9.42
N SER A 406 -17.29 -1.61 -10.27
CA SER A 406 -18.11 -0.42 -10.01
C SER A 406 -19.61 -0.72 -9.86
N VAL A 407 -20.11 -1.78 -10.52
CA VAL A 407 -21.54 -2.16 -10.51
C VAL A 407 -21.86 -3.35 -9.59
N LYS A 408 -20.85 -3.95 -8.97
CA LYS A 408 -21.04 -5.04 -8.00
C LYS A 408 -21.23 -4.53 -6.58
N THR A 409 -21.60 -5.42 -5.66
CA THR A 409 -21.72 -5.09 -4.25
C THR A 409 -20.33 -4.79 -3.66
N ALA A 410 -20.27 -3.89 -2.69
CA ALA A 410 -19.04 -3.56 -1.99
C ALA A 410 -18.42 -4.82 -1.35
N GLU A 411 -19.24 -5.66 -0.72
CA GLU A 411 -18.81 -6.93 -0.12
C GLU A 411 -18.08 -7.83 -1.13
N ALA A 412 -18.70 -8.11 -2.29
CA ALA A 412 -18.08 -8.96 -3.30
C ALA A 412 -16.76 -8.36 -3.82
N ALA A 413 -16.70 -7.04 -4.01
CA ALA A 413 -15.47 -6.38 -4.40
C ALA A 413 -14.38 -6.56 -3.34
N TRP A 414 -14.69 -6.27 -2.07
CA TRP A 414 -13.74 -6.37 -0.96
C TRP A 414 -13.22 -7.79 -0.74
N VAL A 415 -14.09 -8.80 -0.80
CA VAL A 415 -13.66 -10.20 -0.62
C VAL A 415 -12.70 -10.62 -1.74
N LEU A 416 -12.98 -10.25 -2.99
CA LEU A 416 -12.05 -10.52 -4.10
C LEU A 416 -10.72 -9.80 -3.90
N GLY A 417 -10.75 -8.52 -3.52
CA GLY A 417 -9.55 -7.74 -3.24
C GLY A 417 -8.72 -8.33 -2.10
N ASP A 418 -9.38 -8.78 -1.03
CA ASP A 418 -8.75 -9.42 0.13
C ASP A 418 -8.00 -10.70 -0.26
N ILE A 419 -8.60 -11.54 -1.11
CA ILE A 419 -7.93 -12.74 -1.64
C ILE A 419 -6.65 -12.35 -2.40
N GLY A 420 -6.72 -11.31 -3.25
CA GLY A 420 -5.58 -10.83 -4.01
C GLY A 420 -4.44 -10.35 -3.12
N VAL A 421 -4.73 -9.48 -2.14
CA VAL A 421 -3.73 -9.00 -1.17
C VAL A 421 -3.13 -10.16 -0.39
N GLY A 422 -3.96 -11.05 0.14
CA GLY A 422 -3.51 -12.09 1.04
C GLY A 422 -2.63 -13.14 0.34
N ILE A 423 -2.97 -13.55 -0.89
CA ILE A 423 -2.12 -14.47 -1.68
C ILE A 423 -0.74 -13.83 -1.92
N MET A 424 -0.71 -12.56 -2.31
CA MET A 424 0.56 -11.86 -2.51
C MET A 424 1.38 -11.74 -1.21
N ALA A 425 0.74 -11.40 -0.10
CA ALA A 425 1.38 -11.31 1.21
C ALA A 425 1.98 -12.65 1.66
N TRP A 426 1.25 -13.76 1.51
CA TRP A 426 1.76 -15.10 1.79
C TRP A 426 3.05 -15.38 1.01
N LEU A 427 3.02 -15.15 -0.30
CA LEU A 427 4.15 -15.47 -1.17
C LEU A 427 5.35 -14.56 -0.85
N ASN A 428 5.12 -13.28 -0.70
CA ASN A 428 6.18 -12.30 -0.54
C ASN A 428 6.83 -12.32 0.84
N MET A 429 6.05 -12.45 1.92
CA MET A 429 6.60 -12.51 3.26
C MET A 429 7.52 -13.72 3.45
N VAL A 430 7.10 -14.89 2.95
CA VAL A 430 7.95 -16.09 2.96
C VAL A 430 9.23 -15.85 2.16
N ALA A 431 9.14 -15.26 0.96
CA ALA A 431 10.31 -14.94 0.15
C ALA A 431 11.31 -14.04 0.88
N MET A 432 10.83 -12.95 1.49
CA MET A 432 11.69 -12.01 2.22
C MET A 432 12.34 -12.62 3.45
N LEU A 433 11.63 -13.47 4.20
CA LEU A 433 12.19 -14.13 5.37
C LEU A 433 13.37 -15.02 4.98
N LEU A 434 13.23 -15.77 3.88
CA LEU A 434 14.29 -16.61 3.32
C LEU A 434 15.44 -15.77 2.73
N LEU A 435 15.13 -14.62 2.11
CA LEU A 435 16.09 -13.75 1.41
C LEU A 435 16.52 -12.52 2.21
N SER A 436 16.41 -12.53 3.54
CA SER A 436 16.66 -11.30 4.33
C SER A 436 18.12 -10.82 4.33
N LYS A 437 19.08 -11.71 4.08
CA LYS A 437 20.53 -11.44 4.24
C LYS A 437 21.06 -10.28 3.37
N PRO A 438 20.81 -10.20 2.05
CA PRO A 438 21.35 -9.12 1.22
C PRO A 438 20.85 -7.73 1.64
N ALA A 439 19.57 -7.60 1.99
CA ALA A 439 19.02 -6.32 2.46
C ALA A 439 19.61 -5.89 3.80
N LEU A 440 19.82 -6.84 4.73
CA LEU A 440 20.48 -6.56 6.01
C LEU A 440 21.97 -6.20 5.84
N ALA A 441 22.67 -6.83 4.89
CA ALA A 441 24.04 -6.48 4.54
C ALA A 441 24.13 -5.06 3.97
N ALA A 442 23.24 -4.71 3.03
CA ALA A 442 23.14 -3.38 2.48
C ALA A 442 22.82 -2.32 3.55
N LEU A 443 21.92 -2.61 4.51
CA LEU A 443 21.66 -1.70 5.63
C LEU A 443 22.91 -1.45 6.47
N LYS A 444 23.64 -2.52 6.82
CA LYS A 444 24.86 -2.43 7.63
C LYS A 444 25.94 -1.62 6.91
N ASP A 445 26.06 -1.80 5.60
CA ASP A 445 27.00 -1.06 4.75
C ASP A 445 26.64 0.42 4.67
N TYR A 446 25.37 0.74 4.38
CA TYR A 446 24.85 2.11 4.42
C TYR A 446 25.18 2.81 5.74
N GLU A 447 24.89 2.18 6.87
CA GLU A 447 25.16 2.76 8.19
C GLU A 447 26.66 2.96 8.46
N LYS A 448 27.52 2.07 7.93
CA LYS A 448 28.98 2.20 8.05
C LYS A 448 29.46 3.43 7.27
N GLN A 449 29.01 3.60 6.04
CA GLN A 449 29.40 4.72 5.18
C GLN A 449 28.88 6.07 5.72
N VAL A 450 27.61 6.13 6.16
CA VAL A 450 27.05 7.35 6.79
C VAL A 450 27.82 7.73 8.05
N LYS A 451 28.18 6.77 8.90
CA LYS A 451 28.98 7.02 10.11
C LYS A 451 30.40 7.52 9.80
N ALA A 452 30.94 7.16 8.63
CA ALA A 452 32.21 7.67 8.14
C ALA A 452 32.09 9.06 7.47
N GLY A 453 30.89 9.65 7.43
CA GLY A 453 30.65 10.95 6.77
C GLY A 453 30.61 10.89 5.24
N LEU A 454 30.53 9.69 4.67
CA LEU A 454 30.50 9.47 3.22
C LEU A 454 29.06 9.50 2.69
N ASP A 455 28.90 9.83 1.41
CA ASP A 455 27.64 9.55 0.71
C ASP A 455 27.61 8.07 0.29
N PRO A 456 26.65 7.25 0.77
CA PRO A 456 26.73 5.81 0.56
C PRO A 456 26.65 5.39 -0.91
N VAL A 457 27.57 4.52 -1.33
CA VAL A 457 27.62 3.89 -2.66
C VAL A 457 27.66 2.38 -2.50
N PHE A 458 26.86 1.66 -3.27
CA PHE A 458 26.70 0.22 -3.12
C PHE A 458 27.62 -0.57 -4.04
N SER A 459 28.37 -1.52 -3.45
CA SER A 459 29.18 -2.48 -4.18
C SER A 459 28.72 -3.91 -3.87
N PRO A 460 28.12 -4.64 -4.83
CA PRO A 460 27.67 -6.01 -4.60
C PRO A 460 28.85 -6.97 -4.36
N ILE A 461 30.02 -6.66 -4.94
CA ILE A 461 31.26 -7.45 -4.81
C ILE A 461 31.76 -7.41 -3.36
N HIS A 462 31.87 -6.20 -2.78
CA HIS A 462 32.30 -6.02 -1.39
C HIS A 462 31.35 -6.74 -0.42
N LEU A 463 30.05 -6.74 -0.70
CA LEU A 463 29.05 -7.39 0.14
C LEU A 463 28.81 -8.87 -0.20
N ASN A 464 29.56 -9.45 -1.15
CA ASN A 464 29.41 -10.82 -1.64
C ASN A 464 27.95 -11.16 -2.04
N ILE A 465 27.27 -10.20 -2.67
CA ILE A 465 25.91 -10.35 -3.19
C ILE A 465 26.01 -10.72 -4.66
N LYS A 466 25.58 -11.94 -4.99
CA LYS A 466 25.58 -12.46 -6.36
C LYS A 466 24.36 -11.98 -7.14
N ASN A 467 24.43 -12.03 -8.47
CA ASN A 467 23.32 -11.75 -9.39
C ASN A 467 22.75 -10.32 -9.29
N ALA A 468 23.56 -9.34 -8.87
CA ALA A 468 23.23 -7.93 -8.77
C ALA A 468 23.93 -7.11 -9.87
N SER A 469 23.88 -7.61 -11.12
CA SER A 469 24.69 -7.13 -12.24
C SER A 469 24.51 -5.65 -12.61
N GLU A 470 23.35 -5.03 -12.33
CA GLU A 470 23.15 -3.59 -12.61
C GLU A 470 24.03 -2.69 -11.73
N TRP A 471 24.53 -3.23 -10.61
CA TRP A 471 25.42 -2.54 -9.69
C TRP A 471 26.91 -2.81 -9.97
N GLU A 472 27.22 -3.72 -10.89
CA GLU A 472 28.58 -4.02 -11.31
C GLU A 472 29.02 -3.04 -12.42
N LYS A 473 29.09 -1.74 -12.10
CA LYS A 473 29.57 -0.73 -13.05
C LYS A 473 31.11 -0.66 -13.03
N PRO A 474 31.80 -0.84 -14.18
CA PRO A 474 33.27 -0.84 -14.24
C PRO A 474 33.95 0.48 -13.85
N GLU A 475 33.25 1.62 -13.98
CA GLU A 475 33.86 2.95 -13.86
C GLU A 475 33.99 3.46 -12.40
N GLU A 476 33.15 2.99 -11.48
CA GLU A 476 33.22 3.38 -10.05
C GLU A 476 34.19 2.51 -9.25
N ILE A 477 34.44 1.27 -9.68
CA ILE A 477 35.46 0.38 -9.12
C ILE A 477 36.87 1.02 -9.22
N LYS A 478 37.10 1.91 -10.19
CA LYS A 478 38.38 2.65 -10.31
C LYS A 478 38.61 3.69 -9.20
N LYS A 479 37.56 4.17 -8.51
CA LYS A 479 37.74 5.11 -7.40
C LYS A 479 37.97 4.40 -6.06
N GLU A 480 37.36 3.23 -5.85
CA GLU A 480 37.54 2.44 -4.61
C GLU A 480 38.88 1.69 -4.54
N VAL A 481 39.57 1.46 -5.65
CA VAL A 481 40.91 0.83 -5.64
C VAL A 481 42.03 1.86 -5.41
N ILE A 482 41.72 3.16 -5.43
CA ILE A 482 42.70 4.26 -5.34
C ILE A 482 42.56 5.09 -4.03
N ALA A 483 41.55 4.83 -3.20
CA ALA A 483 41.35 5.45 -1.89
C ALA A 483 41.34 4.39 -0.78
#